data_AF-A0A938JD74-F1
#
_entry.id   AF-A0A938JD74-F1
#
_cell.length_a   1.000
_cell.length_b   1.000
_cell.length_c   1.000
_cell.angle_alpha   90.00
_cell.angle_beta   90.00
_cell.angle_gamma   90.00
#
_symmetry.space_group_name_H-M   'P 1'
#
loop_
_entity.id
_entity.type
_entity.pdbx_description
1 polymer ?
#
loop_
_entity_poly.entity_id
_entity_poly.type
_entity_poly.pdbx_seq_one_letter_code
_entity_poly.pdbx_strand_id
1 'polypeptide(L)' 'MIEDALEHLVKGIVDHPSDVSVEEKTTKRGRTLEVTVNGEDLGRVIGRNGRTATAIRTVV' A
#
# COMPACT_ATOMS: atom_id res chain seq x y z
N MET A 1 4.31 11.25 8.14
CA MET A 1 3.35 10.44 8.93
C MET A 1 3.40 8.99 8.40
N ILE A 2 2.61 8.05 8.91
CA ILE A 2 2.71 6.63 8.49
C ILE A 2 2.25 6.47 7.03
N GLU A 3 1.30 7.29 6.61
CA GLU A 3 0.73 7.34 5.26
C GLU A 3 1.81 7.64 4.21
N ASP A 4 2.65 8.66 4.44
CA ASP A 4 3.73 9.06 3.52
C ASP A 4 4.78 7.95 3.36
N ALA A 5 5.08 7.24 4.45
CA ALA A 5 6.04 6.13 4.42
C ALA A 5 5.48 4.95 3.61
N LEU A 6 4.20 4.61 3.81
CA LEU A 6 3.50 3.58 3.06
C LEU A 6 3.43 3.94 1.56
N GLU A 7 3.08 5.17 1.24
CA GLU A 7 3.02 5.67 -0.13
C GLU A 7 4.39 5.58 -0.81
N HIS A 8 5.47 6.01 -0.14
CA HIS A 8 6.82 5.92 -0.66
C HIS A 8 7.26 4.47 -0.94
N LEU A 9 6.97 3.55 0.00
CA LEU A 9 7.29 2.13 -0.17
C LEU A 9 6.55 1.52 -1.37
N VAL A 10 5.25 1.79 -1.50
CA VAL A 10 4.44 1.25 -2.59
C VAL A 10 4.87 1.83 -3.94
N LYS A 11 5.15 3.14 -4.01
CA LYS A 11 5.69 3.80 -5.22
C LYS A 11 7.00 3.19 -5.70
N GLY A 12 7.84 2.69 -4.80
CA GLY A 12 9.09 2.00 -5.16
C GLY A 12 8.92 0.58 -5.67
N ILE A 13 7.73 -0.02 -5.50
CA ILE A 13 7.44 -1.39 -5.93
C ILE A 13 6.81 -1.38 -7.33
N VAL A 14 5.86 -0.48 -7.58
CA VAL A 14 5.01 -0.47 -8.77
C VAL A 14 5.66 0.15 -10.01
N ASP A 15 5.13 -0.16 -11.20
CA ASP A 15 5.55 0.44 -12.46
C ASP A 15 4.80 1.77 -12.73
N HIS A 16 3.61 1.99 -12.14
CA HIS A 16 2.83 3.22 -12.23
C HIS A 16 2.80 3.99 -10.89
N PRO A 17 3.89 4.65 -10.47
CA PRO A 17 3.95 5.35 -9.18
C PRO A 17 3.03 6.57 -9.10
N SER A 18 2.61 7.15 -10.22
CA SER A 18 1.63 8.25 -10.27
C SER A 18 0.23 7.84 -9.79
N ASP A 19 -0.09 6.55 -9.89
CA ASP A 19 -1.41 6.01 -9.64
C ASP A 19 -1.54 5.46 -8.22
N VAL A 20 -0.51 5.66 -7.39
CA VAL A 20 -0.49 5.28 -5.97
C VAL A 20 -1.12 6.39 -5.14
N SER A 21 -2.16 6.03 -4.39
CA SER A 21 -2.80 6.90 -3.40
C SER A 21 -2.98 6.16 -2.08
N VAL A 22 -2.74 6.84 -0.97
CA VAL A 22 -2.96 6.33 0.39
C VAL A 22 -3.97 7.21 1.10
N GLU A 23 -5.07 6.61 1.55
CA GLU A 23 -6.10 7.28 2.32
C GLU A 23 -6.19 6.70 3.73
N GLU A 24 -6.28 7.58 4.72
CA GLU A 24 -6.60 7.18 6.08
C GLU A 24 -8.11 7.24 6.32
N LYS A 25 -8.70 6.11 6.71
CA LYS A 25 -10.08 6.04 7.17
C LYS A 25 -10.13 5.73 8.66
N THR A 26 -10.69 6.67 9.42
CA THR A 26 -11.03 6.44 10.83
C THR A 26 -12.36 5.71 10.91
N THR A 27 -12.35 4.52 11.50
CA THR A 27 -13.54 3.69 11.73
C THR A 27 -13.75 3.47 13.22
N LYS A 28 -14.93 2.94 13.61
CA LYS A 28 -15.20 2.52 15.00
C LYS A 28 -14.20 1.48 15.53
N ARG A 29 -13.49 0.77 14.65
CA ARG A 29 -12.50 -0.27 14.98
C ARG A 29 -11.07 0.26 15.03
N GLY A 30 -10.86 1.55 14.76
CA GLY A 30 -9.54 2.18 14.67
C GLY A 30 -9.27 2.81 13.30
N ARG A 31 -8.02 3.17 13.08
CA ARG A 31 -7.51 3.77 11.84
C ARG A 31 -7.18 2.65 10.84
N THR A 32 -7.62 2.80 9.60
CA THR A 32 -7.28 1.92 8.48
C THR A 32 -6.62 2.75 7.40
N LEU A 33 -5.50 2.25 6.87
CA LEU A 33 -4.86 2.83 5.68
C LEU A 33 -5.31 2.03 4.46
N GLU A 34 -5.95 2.71 3.52
CA GLU A 34 -6.33 2.15 2.22
C GLU A 34 -5.33 2.59 1.17
N VAL A 35 -4.76 1.61 0.45
CA VAL A 35 -3.82 1.85 -0.64
C VAL A 35 -4.52 1.51 -1.95
N THR A 36 -4.58 2.49 -2.85
CA THR A 36 -5.07 2.32 -4.21
C THR A 36 -3.88 2.39 -5.17
N VAL A 37 -3.84 1.47 -6.13
CA VAL A 37 -2.78 1.38 -7.16
C VAL A 37 -3.41 1.07 -8.52
N ASN A 38 -2.62 1.22 -9.59
CA ASN A 38 -3.00 0.77 -10.92
C ASN A 38 -3.31 -0.74 -10.92
N GLY A 39 -4.31 -1.16 -11.71
CA GLY A 39 -4.72 -2.56 -11.79
C GLY A 39 -3.62 -3.51 -12.26
N GLU A 40 -2.71 -3.03 -13.12
CA GLU A 40 -1.55 -3.81 -13.61
C GLU A 40 -0.51 -4.06 -12.51
N ASP A 41 -0.47 -3.19 -11.50
CA ASP A 41 0.49 -3.27 -10.39
C ASP A 41 -0.03 -4.09 -9.20
N LEU A 42 -1.32 -4.42 -9.18
CA LEU A 42 -1.96 -5.13 -8.07
C LEU A 42 -1.23 -6.44 -7.72
N GLY A 43 -0.89 -7.23 -8.75
CA GLY A 43 -0.18 -8.50 -8.56
C GLY A 43 1.20 -8.33 -7.93
N ARG A 44 1.87 -7.21 -8.21
CA ARG A 44 3.18 -6.88 -7.69
C ARG A 44 3.12 -6.45 -6.22
N VAL A 45 2.14 -5.62 -5.87
CA VAL A 45 1.90 -5.16 -4.49
C VAL A 45 1.47 -6.31 -3.58
N ILE A 46 0.62 -7.22 -4.06
CA ILE A 46 0.25 -8.43 -3.30
C ILE A 46 1.50 -9.33 -3.17
N GLY A 47 2.21 -9.54 -4.27
CA GLY A 47 3.36 -10.44 -4.34
C GLY A 47 2.96 -11.92 -4.22
N ARG A 48 3.91 -12.81 -4.52
CA ARG A 48 3.66 -14.27 -4.50
C ARG A 48 3.20 -14.71 -3.11
N ASN A 49 1.99 -15.28 -3.03
CA ASN A 49 1.30 -15.69 -1.80
C ASN A 49 1.09 -14.54 -0.79
N GLY A 50 0.93 -13.30 -1.25
CA GLY A 50 0.72 -12.14 -0.37
C GLY A 50 1.96 -11.67 0.37
N ARG A 51 3.15 -12.19 0.05
CA ARG A 51 4.38 -11.92 0.81
C ARG A 51 4.78 -10.45 0.82
N THR A 52 4.61 -9.74 -0.30
CA THR A 52 4.94 -8.31 -0.37
C THR A 52 3.99 -7.50 0.52
N ALA A 53 2.68 -7.74 0.41
CA ALA A 53 1.70 -7.06 1.24
C ALA A 53 1.89 -7.34 2.74
N THR A 54 2.24 -8.57 3.13
CA THR A 54 2.56 -8.93 4.52
C THR A 54 3.83 -8.24 5.02
N ALA A 55 4.88 -8.17 4.19
CA ALA A 55 6.11 -7.47 4.54
C ALA A 55 5.86 -5.98 4.77
N ILE A 56 5.10 -5.33 3.89
CA ILE A 56 4.70 -3.92 4.05
C ILE A 56 4.01 -3.72 5.41
N ARG A 57 2.98 -4.53 5.72
CA ARG A 57 2.24 -4.47 7.01
C ARG A 57 3.09 -4.68 8.26
N THR A 58 4.28 -5.25 8.13
CA THR A 58 5.20 -5.49 9.27
C THR A 58 6.10 -4.28 9.54
N VAL A 59 6.36 -3.47 8.51
CA VAL A 59 7.31 -2.36 8.56
C VAL A 59 6.63 -1.03 8.90
N VAL A 60 5.32 -0.89 8.60
CA VAL A 60 4.52 0.31 8.91
C VAL A 60 3.71 0.18 10.20
#